data_AF-A0A1V2H922-F1
#
_entry.id   AF-A0A1V2H922-F1
#
_cell.length_a   1.000
_cell.length_b   1.000
_cell.length_c   1.000
_cell.angle_alpha   90.00
_cell.angle_beta   90.00
_cell.angle_gamma   90.00
#
_symmetry.space_group_name_H-M   'P 1'
#
loop_
_entity.id
_entity.type
_entity.pdbx_description
1 polymer ?
#
loop_
_entity_poly.entity_id
_entity_poly.type
_entity_poly.pdbx_seq_one_letter_code
_entity_poly.pdbx_strand_id
1 'polypeptide(L)' 'MQEALDGTQQWDAELPRLTSDDAASKMALSTRHDSSAAMQRFSAKKDALLAAMERRQRCQTPAERMRRLAVFRR' A
#
# COMPACT_ATOMS: atom_id res chain seq x y z
N MET A 1 -12.45 14.47 -9.35
CA MET A 1 -11.97 13.35 -10.21
C MET A 1 -10.45 13.37 -10.37
N GLN A 2 -9.82 14.55 -10.58
CA GLN A 2 -8.36 14.71 -10.55
C GLN A 2 -7.73 14.26 -9.23
N GLU A 3 -8.26 14.66 -8.07
CA GLU A 3 -7.71 14.27 -6.75
C GLU A 3 -7.66 12.74 -6.52
N ALA A 4 -8.61 11.99 -7.09
CA ALA A 4 -8.59 10.53 -7.00
C ALA A 4 -7.54 9.90 -7.93
N LEU A 5 -7.27 10.53 -9.08
CA LEU A 5 -6.25 10.06 -10.04
C LEU A 5 -4.84 10.44 -9.59
N ASP A 6 -4.63 11.67 -9.12
CA ASP A 6 -3.36 12.13 -8.52
C ASP A 6 -3.01 11.29 -7.29
N GLY A 7 -3.98 11.01 -6.42
CA GLY A 7 -3.79 10.09 -5.30
C GLY A 7 -3.35 8.71 -5.78
N THR A 8 -3.98 8.16 -6.82
CA THR A 8 -3.62 6.82 -7.35
C THR A 8 -2.21 6.79 -7.91
N GLN A 9 -1.77 7.84 -8.63
CA GLN A 9 -0.41 7.94 -9.19
C GLN A 9 0.66 8.04 -8.11
N GLN A 10 0.39 8.80 -7.05
CA GLN A 10 1.27 8.89 -5.89
C GLN A 10 1.43 7.51 -5.22
N TRP A 11 0.32 6.79 -5.00
CA TRP A 11 0.38 5.45 -4.38
C TRP A 11 1.03 4.39 -5.27
N ASP A 12 0.94 4.46 -6.60
CA ASP A 12 1.65 3.54 -7.50
C ASP A 12 3.18 3.74 -7.43
N ALA A 13 3.67 4.92 -7.03
CA ALA A 13 5.09 5.14 -6.76
C ALA A 13 5.51 4.81 -5.31
N GLU A 14 4.61 5.00 -4.34
CA GLU A 14 4.88 4.75 -2.92
C GLU A 14 4.76 3.27 -2.53
N LEU A 15 3.83 2.51 -3.12
CA LEU A 15 3.64 1.09 -2.80
C LEU A 15 4.87 0.24 -3.08
N PRO A 16 5.52 0.30 -4.26
CA PRO A 16 6.73 -0.47 -4.53
C PRO A 16 7.86 -0.18 -3.52
N ARG A 17 7.98 1.08 -3.09
CA ARG A 17 8.93 1.49 -2.05
C ARG A 17 8.59 0.89 -0.69
N LEU A 18 7.33 0.98 -0.26
CA LEU A 18 6.85 0.41 1.00
C LEU A 18 6.95 -1.13 1.02
N THR A 19 6.68 -1.80 -0.10
CA THR A 19 6.86 -3.24 -0.25
C THR A 19 8.33 -3.64 -0.15
N SER A 20 9.23 -2.86 -0.76
CA SER A 20 10.68 -3.08 -0.65
C SER A 20 11.18 -2.88 0.78
N ASP A 21 10.69 -1.86 1.47
CA ASP A 21 11.00 -1.58 2.88
C ASP A 21 10.49 -2.68 3.83
N ASP A 22 9.29 -3.21 3.59
CA ASP A 22 8.74 -4.36 4.34
C ASP A 22 9.57 -5.61 4.13
N ALA A 23 9.94 -5.91 2.87
CA ALA A 23 10.80 -7.05 2.54
C ALA A 23 12.19 -6.94 3.19
N ALA A 24 12.80 -5.75 3.15
CA ALA A 24 14.08 -5.49 3.81
C ALA A 24 13.97 -5.63 5.34
N SER A 25 12.89 -5.13 5.94
CA SER A 25 12.64 -5.25 7.38
C SER A 25 12.38 -6.69 7.81
N LYS A 26 11.68 -7.48 6.98
CA LYS A 26 11.45 -8.90 7.18
C LYS A 26 12.76 -9.69 7.11
N MET A 27 13.62 -9.41 6.13
CA MET A 27 14.94 -10.04 6.03
C MET A 27 15.81 -9.69 7.25
N ALA A 28 15.82 -8.42 7.68
CA ALA A 28 16.55 -7.99 8.87
C ALA A 28 16.04 -8.69 10.15
N LEU A 29 14.72 -8.90 10.26
CA LEU A 29 14.12 -9.67 11.35
C LEU A 29 14.55 -11.14 11.30
N SER A 30 14.58 -11.77 10.12
CA SER A 30 15.06 -13.15 9.96
C SER A 30 16.53 -13.31 10.36
N THR A 31 17.38 -12.29 10.14
CA THR A 31 18.79 -12.32 10.57
C THR A 31 18.98 -12.00 12.06
N ARG A 32 18.06 -11.25 12.68
CA ARG A 32 18.13 -10.81 14.08
C ARG A 32 16.83 -11.09 14.82
N HIS A 33 16.44 -12.37 14.83
CA HIS A 33 15.12 -12.83 15.27
C HIS A 33 14.74 -12.37 16.69
N ASP A 34 15.70 -12.33 17.62
CA ASP A 34 15.43 -11.95 19.02
C ASP A 34 15.60 -10.44 19.30
N SER A 35 15.76 -9.63 18.26
CA SER A 35 15.86 -8.18 18.43
C SER A 35 14.47 -7.56 18.49
N SER A 36 14.02 -7.22 19.71
CA SER A 36 12.78 -6.45 19.95
C SER A 36 12.71 -5.16 19.09
N ALA A 37 13.86 -4.50 18.88
CA ALA A 37 13.95 -3.33 18.01
C ALA A 37 13.72 -3.66 16.52
N ALA A 38 14.19 -4.81 16.03
CA ALA A 38 13.93 -5.25 14.66
C ALA A 38 12.45 -5.61 14.46
N MET A 39 11.83 -6.25 15.47
CA MET A 39 10.41 -6.60 15.44
C MET A 39 9.51 -5.37 15.45
N GLN A 40 9.82 -4.35 16.27
CA GLN A 40 9.10 -3.07 16.26
C GLN A 40 9.22 -2.34 14.91
N ARG A 41 10.42 -2.31 14.32
CA ARG A 41 10.64 -1.70 13.00
C ARG A 41 9.86 -2.42 11.90
N PHE A 42 9.87 -3.76 11.91
CA PHE A 42 9.07 -4.55 10.98
C PHE A 42 7.58 -4.28 11.14
N SER A 43 7.05 -4.26 12.37
CA SER A 43 5.64 -3.95 12.61
C SER A 43 5.26 -2.57 12.08
N ALA A 44 6.04 -1.54 12.41
CA ALA A 44 5.76 -0.17 11.95
C ALA A 44 5.76 -0.04 10.42
N LYS A 45 6.70 -0.72 9.74
CA LYS A 45 6.77 -0.73 8.27
C LYS A 45 5.62 -1.51 7.63
N LYS A 46 5.23 -2.63 8.24
CA LYS A 46 4.09 -3.43 7.83
C LYS A 46 2.76 -2.67 7.99
N ASP A 47 2.58 -1.96 9.10
CA ASP A 47 1.39 -1.13 9.34
C ASP A 47 1.29 0.00 8.31
N ALA A 48 2.41 0.64 7.97
CA ALA A 48 2.46 1.65 6.91
C ALA A 48 2.08 1.08 5.53
N LEU A 49 2.55 -0.12 5.20
CA LEU A 49 2.19 -0.81 3.95
C LEU A 49 0.69 -1.14 3.91
N LEU A 50 0.14 -1.70 5.00
CA LEU A 50 -1.28 -2.04 5.10
C LEU A 50 -2.18 -0.80 5.00
N ALA A 51 -1.80 0.29 5.66
CA ALA A 51 -2.53 1.56 5.57
C ALA A 51 -2.52 2.14 4.14
N ALA A 52 -1.39 2.05 3.43
CA ALA A 52 -1.29 2.47 2.04
C ALA A 52 -2.15 1.61 1.10
N MET A 53 -2.15 0.28 1.29
CA MET A 53 -2.98 -0.65 0.53
C MET A 53 -4.48 -0.42 0.78
N GLU A 54 -4.89 -0.21 2.03
CA GLU A 54 -6.30 0.07 2.38
C GLU A 54 -6.79 1.35 1.70
N ARG A 55 -5.97 2.42 1.72
CA ARG A 55 -6.31 3.69 1.07
C ARG A 55 -6.40 3.56 -0.45
N ARG A 56 -5.47 2.84 -1.09
CA ARG A 56 -5.56 2.54 -2.53
C ARG A 56 -6.83 1.77 -2.85
N GLN A 57 -7.18 0.77 -2.05
CA GLN A 57 -8.40 -0.02 -2.25
C GLN A 57 -9.66 0.85 -2.14
N ARG A 58 -9.70 1.78 -1.17
CA ARG A 58 -10.79 2.77 -1.03
C ARG A 58 -10.89 3.74 -2.21
N CYS A 59 -9.80 4.04 -2.91
CA CYS A 59 -9.82 4.87 -4.12
C CYS A 59 -10.18 4.07 -5.38
N GLN A 60 -9.75 2.80 -5.47
CA GLN A 60 -10.03 1.92 -6.59
C GLN A 60 -11.50 1.49 -6.66
N THR A 61 -12.12 1.16 -5.53
CA THR A 61 -13.53 0.71 -5.48
C THR A 61 -14.53 1.69 -6.10
N PRO A 62 -14.53 2.99 -5.76
CA PRO A 62 -15.42 3.97 -6.40
C PRO A 62 -15.04 4.25 -7.86
N ALA A 63 -13.75 4.28 -8.22
CA ALA A 63 -13.32 4.49 -9.60
C ALA A 63 -13.69 3.30 -10.52
N GLU A 64 -13.50 2.07 -10.08
CA GLU A 64 -13.94 0.85 -10.78
C GLU A 64 -15.45 0.77 -10.86
N ARG A 65 -16.17 1.15 -9.79
CA ARG A 65 -17.63 1.22 -9.80
C ARG A 65 -18.14 2.22 -10.83
N MET A 66 -17.52 3.40 -10.94
CA MET A 66 -17.84 4.37 -11.99
C MET A 66 -17.51 3.85 -13.40
N ARG A 67 -16.36 3.18 -13.58
CA ARG A 67 -16.01 2.55 -14.88
C ARG A 67 -17.02 1.48 -15.29
N ARG A 68 -17.43 0.59 -14.37
CA ARG A 68 -18.47 -0.43 -14.64
C ARG A 68 -19.81 0.20 -15.02
N LEU A 69 -20.22 1.27 -14.33
CA LEU A 69 -21.46 1.99 -14.66
C LEU A 69 -21.39 2.72 -16.00
N ALA A 70 -20.22 3.24 -16.40
CA ALA A 70 -20.00 3.86 -17.70
C ALA A 70 -20.03 2.85 -18.85
N VAL A 71 -19.56 1.62 -18.63
CA VAL A 71 -19.59 0.53 -19.62
C VAL A 71 -21.00 0.00 -19.86
N PHE A 72 -21.86 -0.03 -18.83
CA PHE A 72 -23.26 -0.48 -18.93
C PHE A 72 -24.22 0.53 -19.60
N ARG A 73 -23.73 1.70 -20.02
CA ARG A 73 -24.52 2.75 -20.70
C ARG A 73 -24.28 2.83 -22.21
N ARG A 74 -23.58 1.86 -22.81
CA ARG A 74 -23.51 1.64 -24.26
C ARG A 74 -24.32 0.41 -24.63
#